data_AF-A0A2D3C6Y1-F1
#
_entry.id   AF-A0A2D3C6Y1-F1
#
_cell.length_a   1.000
_cell.length_b   1.000
_cell.length_c   1.000
_cell.angle_alpha   90.00
_cell.angle_beta   90.00
_cell.angle_gamma   90.00
#
_symmetry.space_group_name_H-M   'P 1'
#
loop_
_entity.id
_entity.type
_entity.pdbx_description
1 polymer ?
#
loop_
_entity_poly.entity_id
_entity_poly.type
_entity_poly.pdbx_seq_one_letter_code
_entity_poly.pdbx_strand_id
1 'polypeptide(L)'
;MFPEGTLLIALYGATIGKLAFLGIDAATNQAVCAIIKNRFIESKYLYYLLFHKRQELVKKGIGGAQSNISQTILKNLEIPICSPPEQRAIVSKIEQLFSELDNGIADLKKAQEQLKVYRQAVLKKAFEGELTSQWRQQQTDLPDAEELLEQIRKEREESYNRKLDEWKAAVKEWEDAGKKGKKPAKPKKVKRGNFLSVGELEKLPIIPKEWKWIKMGEITESMKNGIYKPKSFYSEEGTACLRMYNIENGMIEWFDIKRIILTENEKNEYGLNAGDLLVNRVNSRELVGKTAVIPENMEFSVYESKNIRLRLNSKINSKLVNYWFFLSANHYFNRNAQQTVGMASINQSQLSNFEYPLCPFLEQQAIVTEIETRLSVCDKVEQDIEENLEKAEALRQSILKKAFEGKLLNQQELEEVHNAPDWEPADALLERIKFDKTL
;
A
#
# COMPACT_ATOMS: atom_id res chain seq x y z
N MET A 1 20.66 -29.93 29.88
CA MET A 1 20.70 -29.72 28.42
C MET A 1 19.62 -30.60 27.82
N PHE A 2 18.83 -30.10 26.88
CA PHE A 2 17.79 -30.84 26.18
C PHE A 2 18.32 -31.29 24.81
N PRO A 3 17.98 -32.51 24.36
CA PRO A 3 18.50 -33.04 23.10
C PRO A 3 17.83 -32.40 21.88
N GLU A 4 18.50 -32.47 20.73
CA GLU A 4 17.92 -32.23 19.41
C GLU A 4 16.57 -32.96 19.24
N GLY A 5 15.62 -32.32 18.57
CA GLY A 5 14.26 -32.82 18.37
C GLY A 5 13.32 -32.62 19.56
N THR A 6 13.77 -32.05 20.67
CA THR A 6 12.88 -31.68 21.79
C THR A 6 11.90 -30.58 21.36
N LEU A 7 10.61 -30.78 21.67
CA LEU A 7 9.56 -29.78 21.41
C LEU A 7 9.64 -28.65 22.44
N LEU A 8 9.66 -27.41 21.98
CA LEU A 8 9.71 -26.21 22.80
C LEU A 8 8.45 -25.38 22.64
N ILE A 9 8.01 -24.74 23.72
CA ILE A 9 6.96 -23.71 23.71
C ILE A 9 7.39 -22.47 24.50
N ALA A 10 7.23 -21.30 23.89
CA ALA A 10 7.45 -20.01 24.56
C ALA A 10 6.30 -19.67 25.53
N LEU A 11 6.63 -19.30 26.76
CA LEU A 11 5.67 -19.14 27.86
C LEU A 11 5.15 -17.71 28.02
N TYR A 12 5.96 -16.69 27.75
CA TYR A 12 5.57 -15.29 27.95
C TYR A 12 6.21 -14.33 26.94
N GLY A 13 5.72 -13.09 26.90
CA GLY A 13 6.17 -12.05 25.96
C GLY A 13 5.45 -12.09 24.62
N ALA A 14 5.91 -11.29 23.65
CA ALA A 14 5.30 -11.17 22.32
C ALA A 14 5.29 -12.49 21.51
N THR A 15 6.06 -13.50 21.95
CA THR A 15 6.18 -14.81 21.32
C THR A 15 5.41 -15.91 22.02
N ILE A 16 4.57 -15.58 23.02
CA ILE A 16 3.77 -16.54 23.78
C ILE A 16 3.08 -17.60 22.87
N GLY A 17 3.22 -18.86 23.25
CA GLY A 17 2.67 -20.02 22.54
C GLY A 17 3.37 -20.36 21.22
N LYS A 18 4.49 -19.72 20.88
CA LYS A 18 5.31 -20.10 19.72
C LYS A 18 5.96 -21.46 19.99
N LEU A 19 5.88 -22.34 18.99
CA LEU A 19 6.37 -23.71 19.04
C LEU A 19 7.57 -23.90 18.10
N ALA A 20 8.51 -24.73 18.50
CA ALA A 20 9.64 -25.14 17.66
C ALA A 20 10.20 -26.49 18.12
N PHE A 21 10.86 -27.20 17.22
CA PHE A 21 11.73 -28.32 17.58
C PHE A 21 13.17 -27.83 17.68
N LEU A 22 13.91 -28.30 18.69
CA LEU A 22 15.35 -28.07 18.74
C LEU A 22 16.03 -28.70 17.52
N GLY A 23 16.88 -27.94 16.82
CA GLY A 23 17.73 -28.45 15.75
C GLY A 23 19.14 -28.85 16.20
N ILE A 24 19.47 -28.61 17.48
CA ILE A 24 20.72 -28.99 18.15
C ILE A 24 20.45 -29.20 19.64
N ASP A 25 21.37 -29.86 20.34
CA ASP A 25 21.36 -29.93 21.80
C ASP A 25 21.51 -28.53 22.41
N ALA A 26 20.62 -28.16 23.33
CA ALA A 26 20.58 -26.81 23.88
C ALA A 26 20.03 -26.75 25.31
N ALA A 27 20.33 -25.66 26.04
CA ALA A 27 19.64 -25.30 27.27
C ALA A 27 18.62 -24.19 26.99
N THR A 28 17.51 -24.17 27.73
CA THR A 28 16.52 -23.10 27.65
C THR A 28 16.60 -22.19 28.87
N ASN A 29 16.17 -20.94 28.73
CA ASN A 29 15.90 -20.08 29.87
C ASN A 29 14.49 -20.37 30.44
N GLN A 30 14.10 -19.64 31.48
CA GLN A 30 12.81 -19.80 32.14
C GLN A 30 11.60 -19.35 31.29
N ALA A 31 11.83 -18.75 30.11
CA ALA A 31 10.78 -18.32 29.18
C ALA A 31 10.31 -19.41 28.22
N VAL A 32 10.97 -20.56 28.22
CA VAL A 32 10.72 -21.63 27.28
C VAL A 32 10.58 -22.93 28.04
N CYS A 33 9.43 -23.59 27.86
CA CYS A 33 9.22 -24.93 28.38
C CYS A 33 9.64 -25.94 27.31
N ALA A 34 10.51 -26.86 27.70
CA ALA A 34 10.85 -28.04 26.92
C ALA A 34 9.90 -29.19 27.28
N ILE A 35 9.27 -29.76 26.26
CA ILE A 35 8.38 -30.90 26.36
C ILE A 35 9.17 -32.13 25.89
N ILE A 36 9.53 -32.97 26.86
CA ILE A 36 10.35 -34.16 26.64
C ILE A 36 9.50 -35.22 25.93
N LYS A 37 10.12 -35.93 24.99
CA LYS A 37 9.51 -37.02 24.21
C LYS A 37 8.83 -38.03 25.13
N ASN A 38 7.63 -38.46 24.75
CA ASN A 38 6.87 -39.51 25.41
C ASN A 38 6.71 -40.71 24.46
N ARG A 39 6.70 -41.94 24.97
CA ARG A 39 6.57 -43.15 24.14
C ARG A 39 5.16 -43.38 23.57
N PHE A 40 4.15 -42.72 24.14
CA PHE A 40 2.74 -42.85 23.76
C PHE A 40 2.21 -41.70 22.92
N ILE A 41 2.94 -40.58 22.87
CA ILE A 41 2.53 -39.38 22.14
C ILE A 41 3.66 -38.95 21.21
N GLU A 42 3.37 -38.94 19.92
CA GLU A 42 4.27 -38.45 18.88
C GLU A 42 4.50 -36.94 19.05
N SER A 43 5.76 -36.51 19.10
CA SER A 43 6.09 -35.10 19.34
C SER A 43 5.51 -34.16 18.27
N LYS A 44 5.40 -34.62 17.02
CA LYS A 44 4.75 -33.86 15.93
C LYS A 44 3.23 -33.77 16.09
N TYR A 45 2.58 -34.82 16.57
CA TYR A 45 1.14 -34.79 16.88
C TYR A 45 0.87 -33.75 17.98
N LEU A 46 1.67 -33.79 19.05
CA LEU A 46 1.60 -32.80 20.13
C LEU A 46 1.91 -31.38 19.64
N TYR A 47 2.87 -31.21 18.73
CA TYR A 47 3.15 -29.92 18.11
C TYR A 47 1.90 -29.35 17.40
N TYR A 48 1.25 -30.11 16.52
CA TYR A 48 0.06 -29.63 15.81
C TYR A 48 -1.13 -29.40 16.74
N LEU A 49 -1.27 -30.20 17.80
CA LEU A 49 -2.31 -30.00 18.81
C LEU A 49 -2.09 -28.70 19.59
N LEU A 50 -0.87 -28.47 20.08
CA LEU A 50 -0.54 -27.22 20.78
C LEU A 50 -0.65 -26.01 19.84
N PHE A 51 -0.34 -26.20 18.55
CA PHE A 51 -0.51 -25.17 17.54
C PHE A 51 -1.98 -24.81 17.35
N HIS A 52 -2.86 -25.81 17.25
CA HIS A 52 -4.32 -25.63 17.22
C HIS A 52 -4.85 -24.95 18.49
N LYS A 53 -4.35 -25.37 19.67
CA LYS A 53 -4.75 -24.86 20.98
C LYS A 53 -4.11 -23.52 21.36
N ARG A 54 -3.23 -22.96 20.53
CA ARG A 54 -2.44 -21.77 20.88
C ARG A 54 -3.29 -20.60 21.36
N GLN A 55 -4.37 -20.26 20.64
CA GLN A 55 -5.24 -19.14 21.04
C GLN A 55 -5.94 -19.39 22.38
N GLU A 56 -6.35 -20.63 22.65
CA GLU A 56 -6.94 -21.04 23.93
C GLU A 56 -5.93 -20.90 25.07
N LEU A 57 -4.69 -21.36 24.84
CA LEU A 57 -3.59 -21.26 25.80
C LEU A 57 -3.24 -19.81 26.13
N VAL A 58 -3.19 -18.93 25.11
CA VAL A 58 -2.92 -17.51 25.30
C VAL A 58 -4.03 -16.83 26.10
N LYS A 59 -5.31 -17.14 25.82
CA LYS A 59 -6.46 -16.61 26.57
C LYS A 59 -6.50 -17.07 28.03
N LYS A 60 -6.07 -18.31 28.30
CA LYS A 60 -5.93 -18.87 29.66
C LYS A 60 -4.72 -18.30 30.41
N GLY A 61 -3.85 -17.54 29.75
CA GLY A 61 -2.67 -16.95 30.35
C GLY A 61 -3.04 -15.94 31.45
N ILE A 62 -2.36 -16.02 32.58
CA ILE A 62 -2.62 -15.18 33.76
C ILE A 62 -1.78 -13.89 33.65
N GLY A 63 -2.37 -12.73 33.95
CA GLY A 63 -1.69 -11.42 33.99
C GLY A 63 -2.32 -10.39 33.04
N GLY A 64 -2.46 -9.14 33.50
CA GLY A 64 -3.11 -8.04 32.75
C GLY A 64 -2.43 -7.71 31.40
N ALA A 65 -1.35 -6.94 31.41
CA ALA A 65 -0.67 -6.49 30.19
C ALA A 65 0.33 -7.51 29.58
N GLN A 66 0.72 -8.55 30.33
CA GLN A 66 1.56 -9.65 29.86
C GLN A 66 0.96 -10.99 30.33
N SER A 67 0.17 -11.62 29.47
CA SER A 67 -0.33 -12.97 29.70
C SER A 67 0.83 -13.98 29.67
N ASN A 68 0.81 -14.96 30.56
CA ASN A 68 1.82 -16.02 30.68
C ASN A 68 1.16 -17.41 30.62
N ILE A 69 1.65 -18.29 29.74
CA ILE A 69 1.34 -19.73 29.75
C ILE A 69 2.26 -20.36 30.80
N SER A 70 1.73 -20.72 31.97
CA SER A 70 2.50 -21.43 32.99
C SER A 70 2.61 -22.92 32.67
N GLN A 71 3.60 -23.61 33.24
CA GLN A 71 3.68 -25.07 33.17
C GLN A 71 2.42 -25.74 33.75
N THR A 72 1.76 -25.12 34.73
CA THR A 72 0.50 -25.61 35.29
C THR A 72 -0.62 -25.60 34.25
N ILE A 73 -0.72 -24.54 33.45
CA ILE A 73 -1.69 -24.47 32.34
C ILE A 73 -1.43 -25.60 31.34
N LEU A 74 -0.16 -25.84 30.98
CA LEU A 74 0.20 -26.92 30.05
C LEU A 74 -0.08 -28.31 30.62
N LYS A 75 0.21 -28.55 31.90
CA LYS A 75 -0.03 -29.84 32.58
C LYS A 75 -1.53 -30.15 32.71
N ASN A 76 -2.37 -29.13 32.82
CA ASN A 76 -3.82 -29.25 32.92
C ASN A 76 -4.53 -29.19 31.56
N LEU A 77 -3.78 -29.13 30.45
CA LEU A 77 -4.37 -29.11 29.12
C LEU A 77 -4.98 -30.48 28.81
N GLU A 78 -6.28 -30.50 28.53
CA GLU A 78 -6.95 -31.68 27.99
C GLU A 78 -6.52 -31.89 26.54
N ILE A 79 -6.07 -33.10 26.24
CA ILE A 79 -5.58 -33.49 24.92
C ILE A 79 -6.37 -34.70 24.42
N PRO A 80 -6.84 -34.70 23.14
CA PRO A 80 -7.39 -35.89 22.54
C PRO A 80 -6.27 -36.90 22.32
N ILE A 81 -6.47 -38.11 22.80
CA ILE A 81 -5.51 -39.20 22.65
C ILE A 81 -6.06 -40.26 21.70
N CYS A 82 -5.21 -40.69 20.78
CA CYS A 82 -5.46 -41.78 19.85
C CYS A 82 -4.22 -42.68 19.77
N SER A 83 -4.36 -43.82 19.10
CA SER A 83 -3.27 -44.80 18.97
C SER A 83 -2.03 -44.19 18.28
N PRO A 84 -0.80 -44.65 18.58
CA PRO A 84 0.39 -44.18 17.88
C PRO A 84 0.30 -44.21 16.33
N PRO A 85 -0.21 -45.28 15.67
CA PRO A 85 -0.38 -45.25 14.22
C PRO A 85 -1.37 -44.19 13.74
N GLU A 86 -2.44 -43.94 14.49
CA GLU A 86 -3.41 -42.88 14.16
C GLU A 86 -2.81 -41.48 14.32
N GLN A 87 -2.02 -41.24 15.37
CA GLN A 87 -1.27 -39.98 15.54
C GLN A 87 -0.35 -39.72 14.34
N ARG A 88 0.38 -40.75 13.87
CA ARG A 88 1.25 -40.65 12.69
C ARG A 88 0.46 -40.36 11.42
N ALA A 89 -0.67 -41.04 11.21
CA ALA A 89 -1.54 -40.79 10.07
C ALA A 89 -2.14 -39.38 10.07
N ILE A 90 -2.63 -38.89 11.21
CA ILE A 90 -3.12 -37.52 11.38
C ILE A 90 -2.02 -36.51 11.04
N VAL A 91 -0.81 -36.69 11.60
CA VAL A 91 0.34 -35.82 11.31
C VAL A 91 0.68 -35.82 9.82
N SER A 92 0.75 -36.99 9.20
CA SER A 92 1.04 -37.12 7.77
C SER A 92 -0.01 -36.40 6.92
N LYS A 93 -1.29 -36.52 7.26
CA LYS A 93 -2.39 -35.85 6.55
C LYS A 93 -2.36 -34.33 6.73
N ILE A 94 -2.08 -33.84 7.94
CA ILE A 94 -1.89 -32.40 8.19
C ILE A 94 -0.73 -31.87 7.35
N GLU A 95 0.42 -32.54 7.38
CA GLU A 95 1.62 -32.13 6.63
C GLU A 95 1.36 -32.10 5.12
N GLN A 96 0.66 -33.11 4.58
CA GLN A 96 0.24 -33.13 3.18
C GLN A 96 -0.63 -31.91 2.83
N LEU A 97 -1.74 -31.71 3.55
CA LEU A 97 -2.69 -30.64 3.25
C LEU A 97 -2.09 -29.25 3.47
N PHE A 98 -1.22 -29.10 4.48
CA PHE A 98 -0.50 -27.84 4.69
C PHE A 98 0.50 -27.58 3.57
N SER A 99 1.19 -28.59 3.07
CA SER A 99 2.09 -28.41 1.93
C SER A 99 1.34 -27.98 0.67
N GLU A 100 0.18 -28.59 0.39
CA GLU A 100 -0.69 -28.18 -0.74
C GLU A 100 -1.16 -26.73 -0.57
N LEU A 101 -1.56 -26.35 0.64
CA LEU A 101 -2.00 -25.00 0.97
C LEU A 101 -0.88 -23.96 0.84
N ASP A 102 0.30 -24.28 1.37
CA ASP A 102 1.48 -23.39 1.32
C ASP A 102 1.92 -23.14 -0.12
N ASN A 103 1.83 -24.15 -1.01
CA ASN A 103 2.06 -23.97 -2.45
C ASN A 103 1.05 -23.00 -3.08
N GLY A 104 -0.24 -23.16 -2.77
CA GLY A 104 -1.28 -22.24 -3.26
C GLY A 104 -1.08 -20.80 -2.77
N ILE A 105 -0.70 -20.61 -1.51
CA ILE A 105 -0.36 -19.29 -0.95
C ILE A 105 0.86 -18.70 -1.66
N ALA A 106 1.87 -19.51 -1.97
CA ALA A 106 3.06 -19.06 -2.70
C ALA A 106 2.70 -18.59 -4.12
N ASP A 107 1.83 -19.31 -4.82
CA ASP A 107 1.35 -18.93 -6.15
C ASP A 107 0.53 -17.64 -6.13
N LEU A 108 -0.36 -17.47 -5.14
CA LEU A 108 -1.12 -16.24 -4.95
C LEU A 108 -0.20 -15.03 -4.71
N LYS A 109 0.81 -15.16 -3.85
CA LYS A 109 1.81 -14.11 -3.61
C LYS A 109 2.63 -13.79 -4.86
N LYS A 110 2.99 -14.81 -5.65
CA LYS A 110 3.68 -14.62 -6.92
C LYS A 110 2.82 -13.87 -7.93
N ALA A 111 1.53 -14.19 -8.02
CA ALA A 111 0.58 -13.47 -8.86
C ALA A 111 0.46 -11.99 -8.44
N GLN A 112 0.45 -11.71 -7.13
CA GLN A 112 0.42 -10.34 -6.60
C GLN A 112 1.67 -9.53 -7.03
N GLU A 113 2.86 -10.13 -6.97
CA GLU A 113 4.08 -9.46 -7.46
C GLU A 113 4.08 -9.26 -8.98
N GLN A 114 3.57 -10.24 -9.75
CA GLN A 114 3.41 -10.11 -11.20
C GLN A 114 2.43 -8.97 -11.55
N LEU A 115 1.39 -8.77 -10.75
CA LEU A 115 0.42 -7.71 -10.97
C LEU A 115 1.07 -6.32 -10.87
N LYS A 116 1.97 -6.11 -9.90
CA LYS A 116 2.74 -4.85 -9.77
C LYS A 116 3.56 -4.56 -11.02
N VAL A 117 4.21 -5.58 -11.57
CA VAL A 117 4.99 -5.47 -12.82
C VAL A 117 4.07 -5.16 -14.00
N TYR A 118 2.92 -5.83 -14.08
CA TYR A 118 1.94 -5.61 -15.14
C TYR A 118 1.39 -4.17 -15.12
N ARG A 119 1.04 -3.63 -13.95
CA ARG A 119 0.59 -2.22 -13.81
C ARG A 119 1.62 -1.25 -14.39
N GLN A 120 2.90 -1.43 -14.06
CA GLN A 120 3.99 -0.61 -14.60
C GLN A 120 4.15 -0.77 -16.12
N ALA A 121 3.99 -1.99 -16.65
CA ALA A 121 4.04 -2.25 -18.08
C ALA A 121 2.87 -1.57 -18.82
N VAL A 122 1.65 -1.58 -18.25
CA VAL A 122 0.48 -0.87 -18.82
C VAL A 122 0.76 0.62 -18.90
N LEU A 123 1.25 1.24 -17.81
CA LEU A 123 1.58 2.67 -17.81
C LEU A 123 2.68 2.99 -18.82
N LYS A 124 3.75 2.18 -18.86
CA LYS A 124 4.83 2.35 -19.83
C LYS A 124 4.31 2.35 -21.28
N LYS A 125 3.50 1.34 -21.64
CA LYS A 125 2.86 1.25 -22.96
C LYS A 125 1.92 2.41 -23.24
N ALA A 126 1.24 2.93 -22.22
CA ALA A 126 0.37 4.09 -22.36
C ALA A 126 1.16 5.33 -22.78
N PHE A 127 2.28 5.59 -22.12
CA PHE A 127 3.13 6.76 -22.36
C PHE A 127 4.13 6.61 -23.51
N GLU A 128 4.32 5.40 -24.03
CA GLU A 128 4.96 5.13 -25.34
C GLU A 128 3.93 5.20 -26.49
N GLY A 129 2.66 5.45 -26.18
CA GLY A 129 1.58 5.62 -27.15
C GLY A 129 1.12 4.32 -27.82
N GLU A 130 1.49 3.16 -27.29
CA GLU A 130 1.10 1.84 -27.81
C GLU A 130 -0.39 1.56 -27.56
N LEU A 131 -0.89 1.92 -26.37
CA LEU A 131 -2.28 1.59 -25.97
C LEU A 131 -3.33 2.25 -26.87
N THR A 132 -3.03 3.43 -27.41
CA THR A 132 -3.94 4.19 -28.28
C THR A 132 -3.50 4.19 -29.75
N SER A 133 -2.52 3.36 -30.13
CA SER A 133 -1.98 3.32 -31.49
C SER A 133 -3.05 3.09 -32.57
N GLN A 134 -3.94 2.11 -32.37
CA GLN A 134 -5.06 1.83 -33.28
C GLN A 134 -6.08 2.96 -33.31
N TRP A 135 -6.43 3.49 -32.12
CA TRP A 135 -7.33 4.63 -32.01
C TRP A 135 -6.78 5.85 -32.79
N ARG A 136 -5.47 6.12 -32.69
CA ARG A 136 -4.80 7.22 -33.39
C ARG A 136 -4.88 7.08 -34.90
N GLN A 137 -4.71 5.87 -35.43
CA GLN A 137 -4.81 5.59 -36.87
C GLN A 137 -6.22 5.82 -37.44
N GLN A 138 -7.25 5.77 -36.60
CA GLN A 138 -8.64 6.00 -37.00
C GLN A 138 -9.01 7.49 -36.99
N GLN A 139 -8.16 8.36 -36.45
CA GLN A 139 -8.44 9.80 -36.42
C GLN A 139 -8.03 10.45 -37.75
N THR A 140 -8.92 11.26 -38.32
CA THR A 140 -8.69 11.94 -39.60
C THR A 140 -8.14 13.36 -39.46
N ASP A 141 -8.39 14.00 -38.32
CA ASP A 141 -8.02 15.40 -38.03
C ASP A 141 -7.69 15.55 -36.54
N LEU A 142 -6.64 14.84 -36.10
CA LEU A 142 -6.13 14.96 -34.73
C LEU A 142 -5.09 16.08 -34.70
N PRO A 143 -5.33 17.18 -33.95
CA PRO A 143 -4.31 18.20 -33.72
C PRO A 143 -3.05 17.56 -33.15
N ASP A 144 -1.87 18.01 -33.54
CA ASP A 144 -0.65 17.53 -32.91
C ASP A 144 -0.45 18.17 -31.52
N ALA A 145 0.49 17.63 -30.74
CA ALA A 145 0.80 18.17 -29.42
C ALA A 145 1.39 19.58 -29.47
N GLU A 146 1.94 20.03 -30.60
CA GLU A 146 2.46 21.39 -30.73
C GLU A 146 1.33 22.40 -30.81
N GLU A 147 0.29 22.12 -31.59
CA GLU A 147 -0.89 22.97 -31.66
C GLU A 147 -1.55 23.10 -30.28
N LEU A 148 -1.69 22.00 -29.54
CA LEU A 148 -2.18 22.05 -28.17
C LEU A 148 -1.29 22.92 -27.27
N LEU A 149 0.03 22.77 -27.37
CA LEU A 149 0.97 23.55 -26.58
C LEU A 149 0.87 25.05 -26.89
N GLU A 150 0.70 25.42 -28.16
CA GLU A 150 0.47 26.81 -28.58
C GLU A 150 -0.83 27.37 -28.01
N GLN A 151 -1.93 26.60 -28.05
CA GLN A 151 -3.20 26.98 -27.44
C GLN A 151 -3.03 27.25 -25.93
N ILE A 152 -2.36 26.35 -25.20
CA ILE A 152 -2.07 26.51 -23.76
C ILE A 152 -1.25 27.78 -23.50
N ARG A 153 -0.25 28.05 -24.33
CA ARG A 153 0.61 29.24 -24.20
C ARG A 153 -0.17 30.53 -24.42
N LYS A 154 -1.07 30.55 -25.41
CA LYS A 154 -1.96 31.68 -25.71
C LYS A 154 -2.93 31.93 -24.55
N GLU A 155 -3.66 30.92 -24.10
CA GLU A 155 -4.60 31.04 -22.96
C GLU A 155 -3.90 31.54 -21.70
N ARG A 156 -2.67 31.07 -21.45
CA ARG A 156 -1.87 31.53 -20.31
C ARG A 156 -1.50 33.00 -20.42
N GLU A 157 -1.14 33.47 -21.60
CA GLU A 157 -0.81 34.89 -21.84
C GLU A 157 -2.05 35.78 -21.64
N GLU A 158 -3.19 35.38 -22.19
CA GLU A 158 -4.47 36.06 -22.00
C GLU A 158 -4.86 36.11 -20.51
N SER A 159 -4.75 34.99 -19.80
CA SER A 159 -5.00 34.90 -18.34
C SER A 159 -4.06 35.80 -17.53
N TYR A 160 -2.78 35.88 -17.90
CA TYR A 160 -1.82 36.77 -17.26
C TYR A 160 -2.16 38.25 -17.50
N ASN A 161 -2.51 38.61 -18.73
CA ASN A 161 -2.87 39.97 -19.09
C ASN A 161 -4.14 40.41 -18.34
N ARG A 162 -5.17 39.55 -18.25
CA ARG A 162 -6.37 39.81 -17.45
C ARG A 162 -6.05 40.06 -15.98
N LYS A 163 -5.23 39.20 -15.35
CA LYS A 163 -4.78 39.39 -13.96
C LYS A 163 -3.98 40.67 -13.77
N LEU A 164 -3.21 41.07 -14.80
CA LEU A 164 -2.44 42.31 -14.76
C LEU A 164 -3.35 43.53 -14.79
N ASP A 165 -4.43 43.49 -15.56
CA ASP A 165 -5.42 44.57 -15.61
C ASP A 165 -6.26 44.66 -14.34
N GLU A 166 -6.71 43.51 -13.79
CA GLU A 166 -7.34 43.44 -12.46
C GLU A 166 -6.42 44.01 -11.37
N TRP A 167 -5.13 43.67 -11.41
CA TRP A 167 -4.15 44.20 -10.47
C TRP A 167 -3.97 45.72 -10.62
N LYS A 168 -3.92 46.26 -11.84
CA LYS A 168 -3.85 47.71 -12.07
C LYS A 168 -5.08 48.42 -11.48
N ALA A 169 -6.27 47.86 -11.68
CA ALA A 169 -7.52 48.39 -11.12
C ALA A 169 -7.48 48.40 -9.59
N ALA A 170 -7.12 47.27 -8.97
CA ALA A 170 -7.00 47.16 -7.52
C ALA A 170 -5.95 48.10 -6.92
N VAL A 171 -4.81 48.32 -7.62
CA VAL A 171 -3.81 49.31 -7.18
C VAL A 171 -4.37 50.72 -7.24
N LYS A 172 -5.13 51.07 -8.28
CA LYS A 172 -5.78 52.37 -8.40
C LYS A 172 -6.79 52.61 -7.28
N GLU A 173 -7.65 51.64 -6.99
CA GLU A 173 -8.59 51.71 -5.86
C GLU A 173 -7.88 51.88 -4.52
N TRP A 174 -6.77 51.16 -4.31
CA TRP A 174 -5.95 51.30 -3.11
C TRP A 174 -5.31 52.69 -2.99
N GLU A 175 -4.89 53.30 -4.12
CA GLU A 175 -4.38 54.68 -4.16
C GLU A 175 -5.49 55.70 -3.85
N ASP A 176 -6.67 55.56 -4.47
CA ASP A 176 -7.84 56.41 -4.27
C ASP A 176 -8.38 56.32 -2.82
N ALA A 177 -8.27 55.15 -2.19
CA ALA A 177 -8.61 54.94 -0.77
C ALA A 177 -7.56 55.49 0.22
N GLY A 178 -6.56 56.23 -0.26
CA GLY A 178 -5.51 56.84 0.55
C GLY A 178 -4.44 55.87 1.03
N LYS A 179 -4.16 54.82 0.25
CA LYS A 179 -3.10 53.82 0.52
C LYS A 179 -3.27 53.06 1.84
N LYS A 180 -4.50 52.90 2.31
CA LYS A 180 -4.81 52.17 3.54
C LYS A 180 -4.62 50.66 3.34
N GLY A 181 -3.94 50.01 4.26
CA GLY A 181 -3.71 48.56 4.24
C GLY A 181 -2.61 48.11 3.27
N LYS A 182 -2.56 46.81 2.99
CA LYS A 182 -1.50 46.18 2.19
C LYS A 182 -1.72 46.44 0.69
N LYS A 183 -0.70 46.99 0.02
CA LYS A 183 -0.71 47.20 -1.44
C LYS A 183 -0.97 45.87 -2.19
N PRO A 184 -1.86 45.85 -3.19
CA PRO A 184 -2.06 44.67 -4.03
C PRO A 184 -0.77 44.20 -4.70
N ALA A 185 -0.48 42.90 -4.59
CA ALA A 185 0.72 42.30 -5.14
C ALA A 185 0.60 42.08 -6.65
N LYS A 186 1.63 42.47 -7.40
CA LYS A 186 1.67 42.27 -8.86
C LYS A 186 1.63 40.78 -9.21
N PRO A 187 0.81 40.35 -10.18
CA PRO A 187 0.78 38.95 -10.61
C PRO A 187 2.12 38.53 -11.19
N LYS A 188 2.56 37.32 -10.83
CA LYS A 188 3.80 36.71 -11.34
C LYS A 188 3.48 35.78 -12.50
N LYS A 189 4.35 35.75 -13.51
CA LYS A 189 4.30 34.71 -14.55
C LYS A 189 4.71 33.37 -13.94
N VAL A 190 4.00 32.31 -14.32
CA VAL A 190 4.32 30.94 -13.93
C VAL A 190 5.61 30.52 -14.64
N LYS A 191 6.51 29.85 -13.92
CA LYS A 191 7.74 29.31 -14.51
C LYS A 191 7.40 28.14 -15.44
N ARG A 192 7.90 28.18 -16.67
CA ARG A 192 7.66 27.16 -17.70
C ARG A 192 8.61 25.95 -17.62
N GLY A 193 9.62 26.02 -16.75
CA GLY A 193 10.76 25.10 -16.77
C GLY A 193 11.80 25.56 -17.78
N ASN A 194 12.92 24.83 -17.84
CA ASN A 194 13.97 25.03 -18.82
C ASN A 194 13.59 24.35 -20.15
N PHE A 195 14.08 24.86 -21.26
CA PHE A 195 13.97 24.16 -22.54
C PHE A 195 14.70 22.82 -22.45
N LEU A 196 14.11 21.78 -23.04
CA LEU A 196 14.78 20.49 -23.22
C LEU A 196 15.88 20.65 -24.28
N SER A 197 17.11 20.36 -23.91
CA SER A 197 18.23 20.28 -24.84
C SER A 197 18.16 19.02 -25.70
N VAL A 198 18.85 19.03 -26.84
CA VAL A 198 18.92 17.87 -27.75
C VAL A 198 19.41 16.62 -27.02
N GLY A 199 20.47 16.75 -26.20
CA GLY A 199 21.01 15.63 -25.41
C GLY A 199 20.13 15.17 -24.25
N GLU A 200 19.15 15.98 -23.79
CA GLU A 200 18.10 15.50 -22.88
C GLU A 200 17.04 14.70 -23.65
N LEU A 201 16.61 15.19 -24.81
CA LEU A 201 15.62 14.51 -25.66
C LEU A 201 16.10 13.12 -26.11
N GLU A 202 17.38 12.97 -26.45
CA GLU A 202 17.97 11.68 -26.84
C GLU A 202 17.96 10.62 -25.74
N LYS A 203 17.80 11.01 -24.47
CA LYS A 203 17.74 10.09 -23.32
C LYS A 203 16.32 9.71 -22.94
N LEU A 204 15.32 10.39 -23.50
CA LEU A 204 13.92 10.14 -23.21
C LEU A 204 13.39 8.99 -24.08
N PRO A 205 12.36 8.26 -23.60
CA PRO A 205 11.70 7.24 -24.40
C PRO A 205 11.19 7.79 -25.73
N ILE A 206 11.15 6.90 -26.73
CA ILE A 206 10.53 7.17 -28.01
C ILE A 206 9.01 7.29 -27.79
N ILE A 207 8.44 8.36 -28.33
CA ILE A 207 7.00 8.66 -28.27
C ILE A 207 6.46 8.80 -29.71
N PRO A 208 5.13 8.73 -29.91
CA PRO A 208 4.53 8.99 -31.21
C PRO A 208 4.95 10.34 -31.79
N LYS A 209 4.99 10.45 -33.12
CA LYS A 209 5.42 11.69 -33.81
C LYS A 209 4.47 12.86 -33.55
N GLU A 210 3.20 12.57 -33.23
CA GLU A 210 2.17 13.54 -32.89
C GLU A 210 2.32 14.07 -31.45
N TRP A 211 3.20 13.46 -30.65
CA TRP A 211 3.44 13.82 -29.26
C TRP A 211 4.70 14.68 -29.12
N LYS A 212 4.81 15.39 -28.00
CA LYS A 212 5.95 16.25 -27.73
C LYS A 212 6.41 16.17 -26.28
N TRP A 213 7.71 15.96 -26.08
CA TRP A 213 8.33 16.12 -24.78
C TRP A 213 8.36 17.59 -24.38
N ILE A 214 7.81 17.89 -23.22
CA ILE A 214 7.80 19.23 -22.62
C ILE A 214 8.21 19.15 -21.15
N LYS A 215 8.37 20.30 -20.50
CA LYS A 215 8.47 20.36 -19.04
C LYS A 215 7.08 20.59 -18.43
N MET A 216 6.82 20.02 -17.26
CA MET A 216 5.54 20.12 -16.53
C MET A 216 5.09 21.58 -16.32
N GLY A 217 6.05 22.53 -16.20
CA GLY A 217 5.75 23.96 -16.13
C GLY A 217 5.01 24.52 -17.34
N GLU A 218 5.13 23.92 -18.54
CA GLU A 218 4.40 24.35 -19.74
C GLU A 218 2.89 24.08 -19.63
N ILE A 219 2.47 23.05 -18.91
CA ILE A 219 1.05 22.69 -18.74
C ILE A 219 0.43 23.14 -17.41
N THR A 220 1.22 23.79 -16.57
CA THR A 220 0.81 24.21 -15.22
C THR A 220 0.34 25.66 -15.15
N GLU A 221 -0.89 25.90 -14.68
CA GLU A 221 -1.42 27.24 -14.42
C GLU A 221 -0.95 27.84 -13.09
N SER A 222 -0.75 27.03 -12.06
CA SER A 222 -0.14 27.48 -10.82
C SER A 222 0.48 26.34 -10.02
N MET A 223 1.58 26.64 -9.33
CA MET A 223 2.13 25.78 -8.28
C MET A 223 2.13 26.54 -6.97
N LYS A 224 1.74 25.88 -5.88
CA LYS A 224 1.76 26.52 -4.56
C LYS A 224 2.07 25.52 -3.46
N ASN A 225 2.99 25.89 -2.58
CA ASN A 225 3.29 25.12 -1.37
C ASN A 225 2.16 25.32 -0.36
N GLY A 226 1.82 24.29 0.39
CA GLY A 226 0.74 24.37 1.35
C GLY A 226 1.01 25.29 2.54
N ILE A 227 -0.04 25.51 3.31
CA ILE A 227 -0.02 26.43 4.44
C ILE A 227 0.67 25.79 5.65
N TYR A 228 1.38 26.61 6.42
CA TYR A 228 1.83 26.24 7.76
C TYR A 228 1.04 27.03 8.79
N LYS A 229 0.48 26.33 9.79
CA LYS A 229 -0.19 26.92 10.94
C LYS A 229 0.33 26.30 12.25
N PRO A 230 0.57 27.09 13.30
CA PRO A 230 0.85 26.57 14.64
C PRO A 230 -0.31 25.75 15.21
N LYS A 231 -0.03 24.91 16.21
CA LYS A 231 -1.02 24.04 16.86
C LYS A 231 -2.25 24.79 17.38
N SER A 232 -2.10 26.05 17.80
CA SER A 232 -3.20 26.89 18.31
C SER A 232 -4.30 27.20 17.29
N PHE A 233 -4.04 27.01 16.00
CA PHE A 233 -5.04 27.22 14.93
C PHE A 233 -5.79 25.94 14.57
N TYR A 234 -5.42 24.80 15.14
CA TYR A 234 -6.13 23.54 14.92
C TYR A 234 -7.34 23.48 15.85
N SER A 235 -8.48 23.12 15.27
CA SER A 235 -9.79 23.09 15.94
C SER A 235 -10.66 22.01 15.32
N GLU A 236 -11.62 21.47 16.06
CA GLU A 236 -12.64 20.56 15.52
C GLU A 236 -13.57 21.28 14.51
N GLU A 237 -13.75 22.60 14.65
CA GLU A 237 -14.68 23.40 13.83
C GLU A 237 -13.96 24.30 12.80
N GLY A 238 -12.99 23.73 12.08
CA GLY A 238 -12.18 24.44 11.08
C GLY A 238 -12.35 23.93 9.64
N THR A 239 -11.59 24.52 8.72
CA THR A 239 -11.47 24.04 7.33
C THR A 239 -10.59 22.79 7.27
N ALA A 240 -11.02 21.76 6.55
CA ALA A 240 -10.24 20.54 6.35
C ALA A 240 -8.87 20.86 5.73
N CYS A 241 -7.81 20.25 6.28
CA CYS A 241 -6.43 20.43 5.84
C CYS A 241 -5.79 19.08 5.53
N LEU A 242 -5.58 18.80 4.25
CA LEU A 242 -4.96 17.59 3.76
C LEU A 242 -3.46 17.57 4.07
N ARG A 243 -3.00 16.44 4.61
CA ARG A 243 -1.62 16.22 5.03
C ARG A 243 -0.93 15.22 4.11
N MET A 244 0.38 15.05 4.28
CA MET A 244 1.16 14.15 3.42
C MET A 244 0.66 12.69 3.43
N TYR A 245 0.07 12.23 4.54
CA TYR A 245 -0.44 10.87 4.70
C TYR A 245 -1.86 10.66 4.11
N ASN A 246 -2.52 11.73 3.66
CA ASN A 246 -3.80 11.63 2.96
C ASN A 246 -3.62 11.37 1.46
N ILE A 247 -2.39 11.19 0.98
CA ILE A 247 -2.07 10.94 -0.44
C ILE A 247 -1.60 9.49 -0.53
N GLU A 248 -2.44 8.62 -1.07
CA GLU A 248 -2.12 7.20 -1.26
C GLU A 248 -2.66 6.70 -2.60
N ASN A 249 -1.87 5.89 -3.31
CA ASN A 249 -2.26 5.25 -4.58
C ASN A 249 -2.96 6.16 -5.61
N GLY A 250 -2.66 7.46 -5.61
CA GLY A 250 -3.16 8.40 -6.63
C GLY A 250 -4.44 9.09 -6.22
N MET A 251 -4.92 8.82 -5.02
CA MET A 251 -6.20 9.25 -4.48
C MET A 251 -6.01 9.96 -3.14
N ILE A 252 -7.03 10.73 -2.76
CA ILE A 252 -7.11 11.35 -1.44
C ILE A 252 -7.81 10.38 -0.49
N GLU A 253 -7.09 9.94 0.53
CA GLU A 253 -7.61 9.10 1.59
C GLU A 253 -8.17 9.96 2.73
N TRP A 254 -9.48 9.89 2.93
CA TRP A 254 -10.22 10.77 3.84
C TRP A 254 -10.25 10.22 5.28
N PHE A 255 -9.09 10.17 5.93
CA PHE A 255 -8.95 9.77 7.33
C PHE A 255 -8.07 10.75 8.13
N ASP A 256 -8.28 10.81 9.44
CA ASP A 256 -7.54 11.70 10.37
C ASP A 256 -7.40 13.14 9.86
N ILE A 257 -8.47 13.66 9.27
CA ILE A 257 -8.50 14.98 8.65
C ILE A 257 -8.41 16.05 9.73
N LYS A 258 -7.27 16.74 9.77
CA LYS A 258 -7.08 17.87 10.68
C LYS A 258 -7.79 19.09 10.13
N ARG A 259 -8.40 19.86 11.03
CA ARG A 259 -9.12 21.08 10.71
C ARG A 259 -8.40 22.29 11.27
N ILE A 260 -8.33 23.36 10.49
CA ILE A 260 -7.63 24.60 10.84
C ILE A 260 -8.51 25.83 10.64
N ILE A 261 -8.38 26.79 11.54
CA ILE A 261 -9.05 28.08 11.44
C ILE A 261 -8.27 28.97 10.48
N LEU A 262 -8.94 29.42 9.42
CA LEU A 262 -8.37 30.20 8.33
C LEU A 262 -9.16 31.47 8.08
N THR A 263 -8.45 32.50 7.66
CA THR A 263 -9.09 33.69 7.07
C THR A 263 -9.62 33.38 5.67
N GLU A 264 -10.58 34.16 5.18
CA GLU A 264 -11.10 34.00 3.81
C GLU A 264 -10.01 34.16 2.74
N ASN A 265 -9.04 35.05 2.95
CA ASN A 265 -7.90 35.16 2.04
C ASN A 265 -7.06 33.87 1.99
N GLU A 266 -6.83 33.23 3.14
CA GLU A 266 -6.10 31.95 3.19
C GLU A 266 -6.90 30.82 2.53
N LYS A 267 -8.22 30.78 2.72
CA LYS A 267 -9.08 29.81 2.00
C LYS A 267 -8.99 30.00 0.49
N ASN A 268 -9.09 31.24 0.00
CA ASN A 268 -8.97 31.54 -1.43
C ASN A 268 -7.57 31.20 -1.98
N GLU A 269 -6.54 31.43 -1.17
CA GLU A 269 -5.15 31.27 -1.59
C GLU A 269 -4.70 29.80 -1.62
N TYR A 270 -5.18 28.99 -0.67
CA TYR A 270 -4.77 27.59 -0.47
C TYR A 270 -5.88 26.57 -0.77
N GLY A 271 -7.06 27.01 -1.20
CA GLY A 271 -8.17 26.13 -1.57
C GLY A 271 -7.81 25.18 -2.70
N LEU A 272 -8.32 23.95 -2.58
CA LEU A 272 -8.22 22.92 -3.60
C LEU A 272 -9.48 22.91 -4.46
N ASN A 273 -9.28 22.74 -5.76
CA ASN A 273 -10.34 22.56 -6.73
C ASN A 273 -10.30 21.13 -7.26
N ALA A 274 -11.44 20.62 -7.70
CA ALA A 274 -11.52 19.39 -8.45
C ALA A 274 -10.53 19.40 -9.63
N GLY A 275 -9.80 18.30 -9.81
CA GLY A 275 -8.79 18.15 -10.84
C GLY A 275 -7.42 18.76 -10.51
N ASP A 276 -7.26 19.50 -9.41
CA ASP A 276 -5.91 19.82 -8.91
C ASP A 276 -5.14 18.53 -8.60
N LEU A 277 -3.83 18.52 -8.83
CA LEU A 277 -2.97 17.48 -8.27
C LEU A 277 -2.34 17.98 -6.97
N LEU A 278 -2.42 17.17 -5.93
CA LEU A 278 -1.70 17.37 -4.69
C LEU A 278 -0.45 16.50 -4.70
N VAL A 279 0.73 17.12 -4.74
CA VAL A 279 2.03 16.46 -4.78
C VAL A 279 2.66 16.51 -3.40
N ASN A 280 3.03 15.36 -2.85
CA ASN A 280 3.78 15.30 -1.62
C ASN A 280 5.24 15.72 -1.86
N ARG A 281 5.66 16.81 -1.20
CA ARG A 281 6.97 17.43 -1.42
C ARG A 281 8.01 17.13 -0.37
N VAL A 282 7.64 16.56 0.77
CA VAL A 282 8.56 16.17 1.85
C VAL A 282 8.15 14.80 2.37
N ASN A 283 9.04 13.81 2.24
CA ASN A 283 8.84 12.43 2.69
C ASN A 283 10.17 11.67 2.77
N SER A 284 10.14 10.34 2.95
CA SER A 284 11.26 9.49 2.61
C SER A 284 11.60 9.56 1.11
N ARG A 285 12.79 9.09 0.75
CA ARG A 285 13.37 9.25 -0.59
C ARG A 285 12.52 8.59 -1.67
N GLU A 286 12.00 7.43 -1.36
CA GLU A 286 11.20 6.58 -2.23
C GLU A 286 9.74 7.03 -2.36
N LEU A 287 9.22 7.82 -1.41
CA LEU A 287 7.83 8.30 -1.39
C LEU A 287 7.69 9.77 -1.76
N VAL A 288 8.77 10.54 -1.85
CA VAL A 288 8.71 11.94 -2.27
C VAL A 288 8.23 12.03 -3.72
N GLY A 289 7.31 12.96 -3.99
CA GLY A 289 6.68 13.11 -5.30
C GLY A 289 5.46 12.21 -5.52
N LYS A 290 4.98 11.47 -4.51
CA LYS A 290 3.62 10.88 -4.53
C LYS A 290 2.58 11.93 -4.88
N THR A 291 1.56 11.54 -5.64
CA THR A 291 0.50 12.45 -6.10
C THR A 291 -0.87 11.89 -5.86
N ALA A 292 -1.86 12.79 -5.80
CA ALA A 292 -3.26 12.45 -5.88
C ALA A 292 -4.04 13.53 -6.64
N VAL A 293 -5.10 13.13 -7.33
CA VAL A 293 -6.05 14.06 -7.96
C VAL A 293 -7.15 14.41 -6.97
N ILE A 294 -7.48 15.69 -6.87
CA ILE A 294 -8.60 16.15 -6.05
C ILE A 294 -9.94 15.78 -6.74
N PRO A 295 -10.84 15.05 -6.07
CA PRO A 295 -12.12 14.63 -6.66
C PRO A 295 -13.15 15.77 -6.69
N GLU A 296 -14.16 15.63 -7.56
CA GLU A 296 -15.22 16.64 -7.77
C GLU A 296 -16.10 16.88 -6.53
N ASN A 297 -16.41 15.83 -5.77
CA ASN A 297 -17.37 15.87 -4.66
C ASN A 297 -16.68 15.89 -3.29
N MET A 298 -15.48 16.47 -3.20
CA MET A 298 -14.74 16.57 -1.94
C MET A 298 -15.18 17.79 -1.13
N GLU A 299 -15.18 17.67 0.21
CA GLU A 299 -15.32 18.84 1.08
C GLU A 299 -14.23 19.87 0.73
N PHE A 300 -14.62 21.15 0.72
CA PHE A 300 -13.66 22.24 0.54
C PHE A 300 -12.53 22.11 1.56
N SER A 301 -11.30 22.08 1.04
CA SER A 301 -10.13 21.84 1.85
C SER A 301 -8.93 22.63 1.35
N VAL A 302 -7.98 22.79 2.26
CA VAL A 302 -6.64 23.27 2.00
C VAL A 302 -5.63 22.15 2.26
N TYR A 303 -4.34 22.45 2.17
CA TYR A 303 -3.28 21.45 2.32
C TYR A 303 -2.08 22.01 3.08
N GLU A 304 -1.38 21.13 3.79
CA GLU A 304 -0.24 21.51 4.63
C GLU A 304 1.04 21.78 3.83
N SER A 305 2.01 22.44 4.46
CA SER A 305 3.29 22.85 3.87
C SER A 305 4.21 21.74 3.37
N LYS A 306 3.92 20.47 3.67
CA LYS A 306 4.57 19.27 3.11
C LYS A 306 3.99 18.81 1.78
N ASN A 307 2.97 19.50 1.26
CA ASN A 307 2.38 19.26 -0.04
C ASN A 307 2.53 20.49 -0.94
N ILE A 308 2.46 20.26 -2.26
CA ILE A 308 2.42 21.29 -3.31
C ILE A 308 1.17 21.02 -4.15
N ARG A 309 0.33 22.03 -4.33
CA ARG A 309 -0.75 21.99 -5.31
C ARG A 309 -0.21 22.31 -6.69
N LEU A 310 -0.57 21.48 -7.65
CA LEU A 310 -0.34 21.65 -9.07
C LEU A 310 -1.70 21.84 -9.75
N ARG A 311 -2.00 23.06 -10.17
CA ARG A 311 -3.21 23.36 -10.96
C ARG A 311 -2.84 23.37 -12.44
N LEU A 312 -3.44 22.45 -13.19
CA LEU A 312 -3.17 22.25 -14.61
C LEU A 312 -4.05 23.17 -15.48
N ASN A 313 -3.64 23.35 -16.73
CA ASN A 313 -4.50 23.99 -17.72
C ASN A 313 -5.74 23.13 -18.02
N SER A 314 -6.87 23.79 -18.32
CA SER A 314 -8.15 23.12 -18.58
C SER A 314 -8.13 22.09 -19.73
N LYS A 315 -7.19 22.20 -20.67
CA LYS A 315 -6.97 21.25 -21.77
C LYS A 315 -6.05 20.08 -21.40
N ILE A 316 -5.80 19.87 -20.10
CA ILE A 316 -4.91 18.82 -19.62
C ILE A 316 -5.67 17.93 -18.64
N ASN A 317 -5.71 16.64 -18.95
CA ASN A 317 -6.34 15.65 -18.12
C ASN A 317 -5.48 15.37 -16.87
N SER A 318 -6.00 15.75 -15.70
CA SER A 318 -5.31 15.59 -14.42
C SER A 318 -5.03 14.13 -14.06
N LYS A 319 -5.92 13.19 -14.41
CA LYS A 319 -5.70 11.75 -14.21
C LYS A 319 -4.52 11.25 -15.05
N LEU A 320 -4.41 11.69 -16.31
CA LEU A 320 -3.28 11.33 -17.15
C LEU A 320 -1.96 11.82 -16.56
N VAL A 321 -1.92 13.07 -16.09
CA VAL A 321 -0.73 13.59 -15.40
C VAL A 321 -0.45 12.77 -14.15
N ASN A 322 -1.46 12.39 -13.36
CA ASN A 322 -1.29 11.54 -12.18
C ASN A 322 -0.66 10.18 -12.52
N TYR A 323 -1.12 9.51 -13.59
CA TYR A 323 -0.51 8.27 -14.08
C TYR A 323 0.94 8.44 -14.53
N TRP A 324 1.29 9.60 -15.10
CA TRP A 324 2.67 9.90 -15.44
C TRP A 324 3.56 10.00 -14.19
N PHE A 325 3.05 10.60 -13.11
CA PHE A 325 3.76 10.59 -11.83
C PHE A 325 3.97 9.16 -11.32
N PHE A 326 3.00 8.26 -11.44
CA PHE A 326 3.17 6.85 -11.05
C PHE A 326 4.27 6.12 -11.81
N LEU A 327 4.42 6.41 -13.11
CA LEU A 327 5.44 5.80 -13.94
C LEU A 327 6.84 6.39 -13.69
N SER A 328 6.92 7.72 -13.56
CA SER A 328 8.18 8.44 -13.79
C SER A 328 8.67 9.27 -12.60
N ALA A 329 7.81 9.61 -11.64
CA ALA A 329 8.17 10.54 -10.55
C ALA A 329 9.28 9.99 -9.65
N ASN A 330 9.18 8.72 -9.24
CA ASN A 330 10.17 8.11 -8.35
C ASN A 330 11.57 8.13 -8.98
N HIS A 331 11.68 7.75 -10.26
CA HIS A 331 12.94 7.79 -10.99
C HIS A 331 13.53 9.21 -11.08
N TYR A 332 12.68 10.19 -11.41
CA TYR A 332 13.10 11.58 -11.55
C TYR A 332 13.50 12.21 -10.21
N PHE A 333 12.65 12.10 -9.19
CA PHE A 333 12.88 12.75 -7.89
C PHE A 333 13.95 12.05 -7.05
N ASN A 334 14.20 10.75 -7.22
CA ASN A 334 15.34 10.09 -6.56
C ASN A 334 16.69 10.72 -6.92
N ARG A 335 16.82 11.25 -8.14
CA ARG A 335 18.04 11.92 -8.64
C ARG A 335 18.07 13.40 -8.31
N ASN A 336 16.90 14.04 -8.33
CA ASN A 336 16.79 15.49 -8.28
C ASN A 336 16.42 16.03 -6.89
N ALA A 337 15.81 15.25 -6.00
CA ALA A 337 15.35 15.70 -4.69
C ALA A 337 16.52 16.03 -3.75
N GLN A 338 16.32 17.05 -2.92
CA GLN A 338 17.28 17.43 -1.89
C GLN A 338 17.16 16.49 -0.70
N GLN A 339 18.28 15.91 -0.26
CA GLN A 339 18.32 15.00 0.88
C GLN A 339 18.74 15.73 2.15
N THR A 340 18.06 15.45 3.25
CA THR A 340 18.45 15.78 4.63
C THR A 340 18.30 14.50 5.47
N VAL A 341 18.85 14.43 6.68
CA VAL A 341 18.81 13.21 7.53
C VAL A 341 17.37 12.66 7.61
N GLY A 342 17.16 11.46 7.06
CA GLY A 342 15.87 10.76 7.06
C GLY A 342 14.78 11.29 6.13
N MET A 343 14.97 12.41 5.41
CA MET A 343 13.94 13.01 4.57
C MET A 343 14.48 13.56 3.25
N ALA A 344 13.71 13.37 2.19
CA ALA A 344 13.90 14.01 0.89
C ALA A 344 12.85 15.11 0.68
N SER A 345 13.23 16.16 -0.05
CA SER A 345 12.31 17.22 -0.42
C SER A 345 12.42 17.65 -1.86
N ILE A 346 11.29 18.05 -2.42
CA ILE A 346 11.18 18.67 -3.75
C ILE A 346 10.59 20.08 -3.65
N ASN A 347 10.89 20.89 -4.65
CA ASN A 347 10.44 22.26 -4.78
C ASN A 347 9.77 22.51 -6.15
N GLN A 348 9.15 23.67 -6.30
CA GLN A 348 8.44 24.05 -7.52
C GLN A 348 9.35 24.12 -8.75
N SER A 349 10.65 24.39 -8.59
CA SER A 349 11.58 24.41 -9.72
C SER A 349 11.87 23.00 -10.24
N GLN A 350 12.03 22.02 -9.35
CA GLN A 350 12.19 20.62 -9.74
C GLN A 350 10.90 20.09 -10.39
N LEU A 351 9.73 20.37 -9.79
CA LEU A 351 8.45 20.00 -10.40
C LEU A 351 8.25 20.67 -11.77
N SER A 352 8.58 21.94 -11.89
CA SER A 352 8.46 22.69 -13.16
C SER A 352 9.37 22.13 -14.26
N ASN A 353 10.49 21.49 -13.91
CA ASN A 353 11.44 20.86 -14.84
C ASN A 353 11.23 19.35 -15.02
N PHE A 354 10.21 18.76 -14.40
CA PHE A 354 9.87 17.35 -14.62
C PHE A 354 9.35 17.18 -16.04
N GLU A 355 9.92 16.24 -16.79
CA GLU A 355 9.54 15.98 -18.17
C GLU A 355 8.14 15.39 -18.25
N TYR A 356 7.39 15.73 -19.29
CA TYR A 356 6.05 15.20 -19.56
C TYR A 356 5.87 14.98 -21.06
N PRO A 357 5.37 13.80 -21.50
CA PRO A 357 5.05 13.54 -22.89
C PRO A 357 3.64 14.10 -23.18
N LEU A 358 3.58 15.31 -23.73
CA LEU A 358 2.32 15.92 -24.13
C LEU A 358 1.76 15.21 -25.36
N CYS A 359 0.51 14.78 -25.26
CA CYS A 359 -0.27 14.25 -26.37
C CYS A 359 -1.49 15.15 -26.67
N PRO A 360 -2.08 15.02 -27.86
CA PRO A 360 -3.27 15.76 -28.26
C PRO A 360 -4.41 15.63 -27.25
N PHE A 361 -5.23 16.68 -27.12
CA PHE A 361 -6.27 16.73 -26.08
C PHE A 361 -7.19 15.52 -26.12
N LEU A 362 -7.77 15.18 -27.28
CA LEU A 362 -8.69 14.04 -27.40
C LEU A 362 -8.01 12.70 -27.07
N GLU A 363 -6.72 12.57 -27.36
CA GLU A 363 -5.98 11.35 -27.08
C GLU A 363 -5.76 11.15 -25.58
N GLN A 364 -5.64 12.22 -24.79
CA GLN A 364 -5.49 12.11 -23.34
C GLN A 364 -6.63 11.32 -22.69
N GLN A 365 -7.86 11.56 -23.15
CA GLN A 365 -9.06 10.87 -22.67
C GLN A 365 -9.09 9.40 -23.12
N ALA A 366 -8.67 9.11 -24.35
CA ALA A 366 -8.55 7.75 -24.84
C ALA A 366 -7.51 6.95 -24.02
N ILE A 367 -6.34 7.54 -23.75
CA ILE A 367 -5.29 6.91 -22.93
C ILE A 367 -5.82 6.62 -21.52
N VAL A 368 -6.45 7.60 -20.87
CA VAL A 368 -7.00 7.41 -19.51
C VAL A 368 -8.03 6.29 -19.50
N THR A 369 -8.91 6.23 -20.50
CA THR A 369 -9.91 5.16 -20.61
C THR A 369 -9.25 3.78 -20.75
N GLU A 370 -8.22 3.66 -21.59
CA GLU A 370 -7.48 2.41 -21.78
C GLU A 370 -6.70 1.98 -20.52
N ILE A 371 -6.12 2.93 -19.78
CA ILE A 371 -5.45 2.67 -18.51
C ILE A 371 -6.45 2.16 -17.47
N GLU A 372 -7.53 2.92 -17.23
CA GLU A 372 -8.55 2.61 -16.20
C GLU A 372 -9.21 1.25 -16.50
N THR A 373 -9.49 0.95 -17.77
CA THR A 373 -10.06 -0.35 -18.17
C THR A 373 -9.14 -1.52 -17.82
N ARG A 374 -7.82 -1.38 -18.02
CA ARG A 374 -6.86 -2.46 -17.69
C ARG A 374 -6.56 -2.53 -16.20
N LEU A 375 -6.45 -1.39 -15.53
CA LEU A 375 -6.14 -1.34 -14.10
C LEU A 375 -7.32 -1.80 -13.25
N SER A 376 -8.58 -1.56 -13.65
CA SER A 376 -9.74 -2.11 -12.95
C SER A 376 -9.79 -3.64 -12.95
N VAL A 377 -9.35 -4.29 -14.04
CA VAL A 377 -9.17 -5.75 -14.06
C VAL A 377 -8.09 -6.17 -13.05
N CYS A 378 -7.00 -5.41 -12.94
CA CYS A 378 -5.96 -5.68 -11.96
C CYS A 378 -6.49 -5.55 -10.53
N ASP A 379 -7.23 -4.48 -10.24
CA ASP A 379 -7.83 -4.24 -8.93
C ASP A 379 -8.73 -5.42 -8.51
N LYS A 380 -9.51 -5.96 -9.45
CA LYS A 380 -10.37 -7.12 -9.18
C LYS A 380 -9.57 -8.39 -8.87
N VAL A 381 -8.49 -8.65 -9.62
CA VAL A 381 -7.59 -9.78 -9.37
C VAL A 381 -6.88 -9.64 -8.01
N GLU A 382 -6.47 -8.42 -7.66
CA GLU A 382 -5.84 -8.14 -6.35
C GLU A 382 -6.79 -8.44 -5.19
N GLN A 383 -8.05 -8.01 -5.29
CA GLN A 383 -9.08 -8.34 -4.33
C GLN A 383 -9.30 -9.85 -4.21
N ASP A 384 -9.40 -10.57 -5.35
CA ASP A 384 -9.61 -12.02 -5.33
C ASP A 384 -8.42 -12.77 -4.70
N ILE A 385 -7.19 -12.26 -4.88
CA ILE A 385 -6.00 -12.79 -4.22
C ILE A 385 -6.10 -12.62 -2.70
N GLU A 386 -6.44 -11.41 -2.22
CA GLU A 386 -6.58 -11.12 -0.79
C GLU A 386 -7.63 -12.02 -0.13
N GLU A 387 -8.82 -12.14 -0.75
CA GLU A 387 -9.88 -13.03 -0.26
C GLU A 387 -9.43 -14.50 -0.19
N ASN A 388 -8.65 -14.97 -1.18
CA ASN A 388 -8.16 -16.34 -1.20
C ASN A 388 -7.06 -16.61 -0.17
N LEU A 389 -6.23 -15.60 0.16
CA LEU A 389 -5.28 -15.69 1.26
C LEU A 389 -5.99 -15.80 2.61
N GLU A 390 -7.08 -15.06 2.82
CA GLU A 390 -7.90 -15.19 4.03
C GLU A 390 -8.57 -16.56 4.13
N LYS A 391 -9.14 -17.05 3.01
CA LYS A 391 -9.72 -18.41 2.94
C LYS A 391 -8.67 -19.49 3.22
N ALA A 392 -7.43 -19.31 2.76
CA ALA A 392 -6.34 -20.23 3.02
C ALA A 392 -6.02 -20.31 4.53
N GLU A 393 -5.94 -19.18 5.23
CA GLU A 393 -5.74 -19.18 6.69
C GLU A 393 -6.92 -19.85 7.42
N ALA A 394 -8.15 -19.58 7.01
CA ALA A 394 -9.34 -20.22 7.58
C ALA A 394 -9.33 -21.75 7.35
N LEU A 395 -8.90 -22.20 6.17
CA LEU A 395 -8.77 -23.61 5.84
C LEU A 395 -7.72 -24.30 6.71
N ARG A 396 -6.59 -23.62 7.00
CA ARG A 396 -5.55 -24.11 7.91
C ARG A 396 -6.11 -24.42 9.30
N GLN A 397 -6.93 -23.52 9.83
CA GLN A 397 -7.60 -23.72 11.12
C GLN A 397 -8.64 -24.86 11.06
N SER A 398 -9.37 -24.97 9.94
CA SER A 398 -10.36 -26.03 9.72
C SER A 398 -9.73 -27.42 9.65
N ILE A 399 -8.57 -27.56 8.98
CA ILE A 399 -7.79 -28.81 8.93
C ILE A 399 -7.41 -29.27 10.33
N LEU A 400 -6.84 -28.37 11.14
CA LEU A 400 -6.45 -28.68 12.52
C LEU A 400 -7.66 -29.05 13.39
N LYS A 401 -8.76 -28.31 13.26
CA LYS A 401 -10.00 -28.63 13.97
C LYS A 401 -10.50 -30.04 13.63
N LYS A 402 -10.56 -30.39 12.33
CA LYS A 402 -10.95 -31.74 11.90
C LYS A 402 -9.98 -32.80 12.40
N ALA A 403 -8.67 -32.51 12.44
CA ALA A 403 -7.65 -33.42 12.95
C ALA A 403 -7.93 -33.85 14.39
N PHE A 404 -8.19 -32.87 15.26
CA PHE A 404 -8.37 -33.09 16.68
C PHE A 404 -9.82 -33.38 17.11
N GLU A 405 -10.76 -33.37 16.17
CA GLU A 405 -12.12 -33.91 16.32
C GLU A 405 -12.26 -35.35 15.77
N GLY A 406 -11.18 -35.95 15.24
CA GLY A 406 -11.21 -37.30 14.66
C GLY A 406 -11.93 -37.37 13.30
N LYS A 407 -11.99 -36.26 12.55
CA LYS A 407 -12.72 -36.12 11.27
C LYS A 407 -11.82 -35.81 10.08
N LEU A 408 -10.50 -35.84 10.26
CA LEU A 408 -9.55 -35.51 9.20
C LEU A 408 -9.30 -36.69 8.26
N LEU A 409 -9.10 -37.88 8.83
CA LEU A 409 -8.89 -39.09 8.07
C LEU A 409 -10.22 -39.59 7.50
N ASN A 410 -10.19 -40.07 6.26
CA ASN A 410 -11.34 -40.74 5.65
C ASN A 410 -11.44 -42.19 6.13
N GLN A 411 -12.54 -42.87 5.76
CA GLN A 411 -12.80 -44.23 6.21
C GLN A 411 -11.70 -45.23 5.80
N GLN A 412 -11.18 -45.12 4.57
CA GLN A 412 -10.11 -46.00 4.08
C GLN A 412 -8.81 -45.78 4.87
N GLU A 413 -8.42 -44.53 5.10
CA GLU A 413 -7.23 -44.18 5.88
C GLU A 413 -7.34 -44.70 7.33
N LEU A 414 -8.54 -44.67 7.92
CA LEU A 414 -8.80 -45.22 9.26
C LEU A 414 -8.71 -46.75 9.29
N GLU A 415 -9.27 -47.43 8.28
CA GLU A 415 -9.17 -48.89 8.15
C GLU A 415 -7.71 -49.34 8.00
N GLU A 416 -6.90 -48.62 7.23
CA GLU A 416 -5.45 -48.85 7.12
C GLU A 416 -4.74 -48.68 8.47
N VAL A 417 -5.07 -47.64 9.23
CA VAL A 417 -4.53 -47.38 10.57
C VAL A 417 -4.90 -48.50 11.56
N HIS A 418 -6.14 -48.99 11.53
CA HIS A 418 -6.62 -50.05 12.42
C HIS A 418 -5.93 -51.39 12.20
N ASN A 419 -5.40 -51.61 10.99
CA ASN A 419 -4.65 -52.83 10.66
C ASN A 419 -3.16 -52.73 11.05
N ALA A 420 -2.68 -51.59 11.59
CA ALA A 420 -1.29 -51.44 11.99
C ALA A 420 -0.94 -52.34 13.20
N PRO A 421 0.25 -52.97 13.24
CA PRO A 421 0.62 -53.90 14.32
C PRO A 421 0.67 -53.29 15.73
N ASP A 422 0.92 -51.98 15.82
CA ASP A 422 0.99 -51.20 17.06
C ASP A 422 -0.31 -50.43 17.35
N TRP A 423 -1.41 -50.75 16.65
CA TRP A 423 -2.71 -50.16 16.90
C TRP A 423 -3.37 -50.74 18.15
N GLU A 424 -4.01 -49.86 18.92
CA GLU A 424 -4.90 -50.24 20.01
C GLU A 424 -5.98 -49.17 20.21
N PRO A 425 -7.13 -49.51 20.81
CA PRO A 425 -8.16 -48.52 21.14
C PRO A 425 -7.66 -47.44 22.13
N ALA A 426 -8.19 -46.22 22.01
CA ALA A 426 -7.81 -45.09 22.87
C ALA A 426 -7.96 -45.39 24.38
N ASP A 427 -9.01 -46.12 24.78
CA ASP A 427 -9.22 -46.51 26.18
C ASP A 427 -8.12 -47.45 26.69
N ALA A 428 -7.69 -48.41 25.86
CA ALA A 428 -6.59 -49.32 26.21
C ALA A 428 -5.25 -48.58 26.34
N LEU A 429 -4.98 -47.65 25.41
CA LEU A 429 -3.80 -46.78 25.48
C LEU A 429 -3.81 -45.91 26.75
N LEU A 430 -4.96 -45.34 27.11
CA LEU A 430 -5.10 -44.49 28.29
C LEU A 430 -4.83 -45.27 29.58
N GLU A 431 -5.36 -46.49 29.70
CA GLU A 431 -5.06 -47.36 30.85
C GLU A 431 -3.57 -47.69 30.94
N ARG A 432 -2.91 -47.97 29.81
CA ARG A 432 -1.46 -48.21 29.78
C ARG A 432 -0.65 -46.99 30.22
N ILE A 433 -1.07 -45.78 29.83
CA ILE A 433 -0.44 -44.54 30.28
C ILE A 433 -0.60 -44.32 31.79
N LYS A 434 -1.77 -44.63 32.35
CA LYS A 434 -2.00 -44.54 33.79
C LYS A 434 -1.11 -45.50 34.57
N PHE A 435 -1.01 -46.76 34.10
CA PHE A 435 -0.15 -47.78 34.70
C PHE A 435 1.33 -47.34 34.69
N ASP A 436 1.80 -46.79 33.58
CA ASP A 436 3.16 -46.27 33.44
C ASP A 436 3.49 -45.10 34.37
N LYS A 437 2.51 -44.26 34.71
CA LYS A 437 2.70 -43.12 35.61
C LYS A 437 2.72 -43.52 37.09
N THR A 438 2.23 -44.71 37.42
CA THR A 438 2.24 -45.25 38.79
C THR A 438 3.51 -46.04 39.11
N LEU A 439 4.31 -46.35 38.09
CA LEU A 439 5.67 -46.88 38.18
C LEU A 439 6.69 -45.74 38.19
#